data_AF-A0A819PDH7-F1
#
_entry.id   AF-A0A819PDH7-F1
#
_cell.length_a   1.000
_cell.length_b   1.000
_cell.length_c   1.000
_cell.angle_alpha   90.00
_cell.angle_beta   90.00
_cell.angle_gamma   90.00
#
_symmetry.space_group_name_H-M   'P 1'
#
loop_
_entity.id
_entity.type
_entity.pdbx_description
1 polymer ?
#
loop_
_entity_poly.entity_id
_entity_poly.type
_entity_poly.pdbx_seq_one_letter_code
_entity_poly.pdbx_strand_id
1 'polypeptide(L)'
;MTTDETLSFMDDISVDINFICWICKEKFKDPYTTSCDHTFCRACLTQSTLTNCPTCQQSISTDDLKQATLIVRNMIERRRVICSNCSQSGIPEENIDEHIQRTCPKTIISCPAANVKCPWKGPRDQLDDHLIMCPFNGIHSTFIQLKSEYQRLTEQLRRFENHCEVQYQTRIQDIQNIRDNQNINVAEFNEQLLVEESKIQGSLFELMHNKDQISQLEQQIIMLQSGLHHCQSERERIHKVAIQHENQIKELIKKQNIMAGLIGYYNPELIDHIAQCEQRLMKLNEKKLTDRDLFIVVQHAMINKPCEVLDLQSNEITSQGITILADALRANTTLKTLLLDNNRLSDLGVSFLANALSTNNATLKTLDLERNGIMDEGASNLAQMLQKNSALTNLYLSGNQISDQGVQLLTNAMADHNTSLKELILDNNPFVTDASVQPLIHMLKRNLSLQTLRLWNCKLSDKAKEDLSEAASSKTNFTLLC
;
A
#
# COMPACT_ATOMS: atom_id res chain seq x y z
N MET A 1 15.15 34.89 -8.08
CA MET A 1 13.69 34.95 -7.93
C MET A 1 13.28 33.79 -7.04
N THR A 2 13.37 33.95 -5.73
CA THR A 2 12.76 33.04 -4.75
C THR A 2 11.37 33.60 -4.48
N THR A 3 10.35 32.87 -4.90
CA THR A 3 8.95 33.22 -4.68
C THR A 3 8.64 33.14 -3.19
N ASP A 4 7.85 34.10 -2.70
CA ASP A 4 7.32 34.30 -1.34
C ASP A 4 6.51 33.11 -0.76
N GLU A 5 6.57 31.93 -1.38
CA GLU A 5 5.70 30.76 -1.09
C GLU A 5 6.23 29.85 0.03
N THR A 6 7.46 30.06 0.52
CA THR A 6 8.09 29.17 1.51
C THR A 6 7.89 29.60 2.97
N LEU A 7 7.25 30.74 3.20
CA LEU A 7 7.10 31.36 4.52
C LEU A 7 5.64 31.36 4.97
N SER A 8 5.37 30.71 6.10
CA SER A 8 4.10 30.81 6.83
C SER A 8 4.35 31.53 8.14
N PHE A 9 3.83 32.76 8.28
CA PHE A 9 3.88 33.46 9.55
C PHE A 9 2.93 32.80 10.55
N MET A 10 3.31 32.80 11.83
CA MET A 10 2.55 32.08 12.86
C MET A 10 1.12 32.62 13.05
N ASP A 11 0.84 33.92 12.81
CA ASP A 11 -0.51 34.52 12.79
C ASP A 11 -0.47 35.96 12.25
N ASP A 12 -1.46 36.39 11.43
CA ASP A 12 -1.64 37.81 11.03
C ASP A 12 -2.06 38.71 12.22
N ILE A 13 -2.47 38.09 13.33
CA ILE A 13 -2.82 38.76 14.60
C ILE A 13 -1.57 39.00 15.47
N SER A 14 -0.41 38.45 15.10
CA SER A 14 0.86 38.62 15.85
C SER A 14 1.70 39.83 15.40
N VAL A 15 1.27 40.56 14.36
CA VAL A 15 1.82 41.89 14.11
C VAL A 15 1.05 42.85 15.01
N ASP A 16 1.62 43.14 16.18
CA ASP A 16 1.08 44.22 17.01
C ASP A 16 0.95 45.46 16.12
N ILE A 17 -0.29 45.95 15.97
CA ILE A 17 -0.70 47.08 15.11
C ILE A 17 0.16 48.33 15.32
N ASN A 18 0.91 48.37 16.43
CA ASN A 18 1.93 49.36 16.74
C ASN A 18 3.21 49.29 15.86
N PHE A 19 3.39 48.29 14.99
CA PHE A 19 4.61 48.11 14.16
C PHE A 19 4.42 48.33 12.64
N ILE A 20 3.32 48.99 12.26
CA ILE A 20 3.02 49.36 10.87
C ILE A 20 3.20 50.87 10.70
N CYS A 21 3.83 51.29 9.60
CA CYS A 21 3.98 52.69 9.30
C CYS A 21 2.66 53.30 8.86
N TRP A 22 2.23 54.33 9.58
CA TRP A 22 0.96 54.99 9.28
C TRP A 22 0.93 55.66 7.89
N ILE A 23 2.07 56.04 7.33
CA ILE A 23 2.14 56.71 6.02
C ILE A 23 1.95 55.70 4.89
N CYS A 24 2.82 54.70 4.79
CA CYS A 24 2.74 53.72 3.70
C CYS A 24 1.77 52.57 3.97
N LYS A 25 1.23 52.46 5.19
CA LYS A 25 0.42 51.33 5.68
C LYS A 25 1.13 49.96 5.58
N GLU A 26 2.43 49.98 5.37
CA GLU A 26 3.30 48.81 5.31
C GLU A 26 4.16 48.71 6.59
N LYS A 27 4.74 47.54 6.82
CA LYS A 27 5.65 47.29 7.96
C LYS A 27 6.81 48.29 7.98
N PHE A 28 7.28 48.65 9.18
CA PHE A 28 8.41 49.55 9.31
C PHE A 28 9.67 49.04 8.60
N LYS A 29 10.19 49.85 7.66
CA LYS A 29 11.49 49.66 7.01
C LYS A 29 12.39 50.81 7.43
N ASP A 30 13.50 50.47 8.09
CA ASP A 30 14.42 51.43 8.72
C ASP A 30 13.66 52.43 9.63
N PRO A 31 13.10 51.98 10.77
CA PRO A 31 12.23 52.79 11.61
C PRO A 31 12.97 53.92 12.33
N TYR A 32 12.44 55.12 12.22
CA TYR A 32 12.88 56.30 12.95
C TYR A 32 11.72 56.85 13.78
N THR A 33 12.05 57.27 14.99
CA THR A 33 11.14 57.88 15.95
C THR A 33 11.33 59.38 15.92
N THR A 34 10.21 60.09 15.85
CA THR A 34 10.13 61.55 15.89
C THR A 34 10.29 62.06 17.32
N SER A 35 10.48 63.37 17.51
CA SER A 35 10.57 63.99 18.85
C SER A 35 9.31 63.81 19.71
N CYS A 36 8.17 63.48 19.10
CA CYS A 36 6.91 63.17 19.76
C CYS A 36 6.69 61.66 20.00
N ASP A 37 7.75 60.86 19.93
CA ASP A 37 7.81 59.41 20.17
C ASP A 37 6.99 58.51 19.21
N HIS A 38 6.45 59.05 18.13
CA HIS A 38 5.85 58.24 17.05
C HIS A 38 6.89 57.75 16.05
N THR A 39 6.78 56.48 15.64
CA THR A 39 7.73 55.81 14.73
C THR A 39 7.18 55.70 13.30
N PHE A 40 8.04 55.92 12.31
CA PHE A 40 7.76 55.81 10.88
C PHE A 40 8.95 55.21 10.11
N CYS A 41 8.74 54.73 8.88
CA CYS A 41 9.85 54.37 8.00
C CYS A 41 10.66 55.63 7.65
N ARG A 42 12.00 55.55 7.70
CA ARG A 42 12.87 56.68 7.35
C ARG A 42 12.53 57.28 5.98
N ALA A 43 12.39 56.41 4.97
CA ALA A 43 12.05 56.84 3.61
C ALA A 43 10.70 57.55 3.54
N CYS A 44 9.72 57.13 4.34
CA CYS A 44 8.42 57.78 4.39
C CYS A 44 8.48 59.16 5.05
N LEU A 45 9.40 59.40 5.99
CA LEU A 45 9.61 60.73 6.58
C LEU A 45 10.41 61.66 5.66
N THR A 46 11.37 61.13 4.91
CA THR A 46 12.27 61.96 4.09
C THR A 46 11.73 62.28 2.70
N GLN A 47 10.86 61.44 2.14
CA GLN A 47 10.27 61.69 0.80
C GLN A 47 9.04 62.59 0.86
N SER A 48 8.31 62.58 1.96
CA SER A 48 7.19 63.49 2.18
C SER A 48 7.73 64.79 2.78
N THR A 49 7.42 65.96 2.21
CA THR A 49 7.80 67.29 2.74
C THR A 49 7.00 67.64 4.01
N LEU A 50 6.94 66.72 4.97
CA LEU A 50 6.15 66.84 6.19
C LEU A 50 6.88 67.72 7.20
N THR A 51 6.30 68.86 7.54
CA THR A 51 6.75 69.70 8.65
C THR A 51 6.12 69.29 9.98
N ASN A 52 5.09 68.43 9.95
CA ASN A 52 4.29 68.04 11.10
C ASN A 52 4.06 66.52 11.13
N CYS A 53 3.97 65.94 12.33
CA CYS A 53 3.74 64.52 12.55
C CYS A 53 2.38 64.09 11.99
N PRO A 54 2.32 63.09 11.09
CA PRO A 54 1.04 62.62 10.55
C PRO A 54 0.07 62.10 11.61
N THR A 55 0.58 61.60 12.73
CA THR A 55 -0.24 61.00 13.79
C THR A 55 -0.76 62.04 14.78
N CYS A 56 0.08 62.99 15.22
CA CYS A 56 -0.28 63.94 16.30
C CYS A 56 -0.14 65.43 15.92
N GLN A 57 0.23 65.73 14.69
CA GLN A 57 0.35 67.08 14.10
C GLN A 57 1.38 68.02 14.75
N GLN A 58 2.20 67.56 15.70
CA GLN A 58 3.32 68.33 16.25
C GLN A 58 4.43 68.55 15.21
N SER A 59 5.12 69.70 15.25
CA SER A 59 6.17 69.99 14.27
C SER A 59 7.33 69.00 14.39
N ILE A 60 7.74 68.40 13.27
CA ILE A 60 8.90 67.51 13.21
C ILE A 60 10.04 68.29 12.56
N SER A 61 11.19 68.34 13.24
CA SER A 61 12.47 68.70 12.61
C SER A 61 13.20 67.43 12.19
N THR A 62 13.82 67.44 11.01
CA THR A 62 14.65 66.32 10.52
C THR A 62 15.86 66.06 11.40
N ASP A 63 16.35 67.08 12.11
CA ASP A 63 17.50 67.00 13.01
C ASP A 63 17.16 66.27 14.32
N ASP A 64 15.88 66.19 14.68
CA ASP A 64 15.40 65.56 15.92
C ASP A 64 15.02 64.08 15.72
N LEU A 65 15.18 63.53 14.51
CA LEU A 65 14.86 62.15 14.19
C LEU A 65 15.88 61.19 14.82
N LYS A 66 15.41 60.27 15.66
CA LYS A 66 16.24 59.24 16.28
C LYS A 66 15.92 57.88 15.69
N GLN A 67 16.92 57.02 15.53
CA GLN A 67 16.67 55.65 15.14
C GLN A 67 15.82 54.95 16.22
N ALA A 68 14.83 54.15 15.81
CA ALA A 68 13.94 53.49 16.77
C ALA A 68 14.72 52.66 17.80
N THR A 69 14.14 52.48 18.99
CA THR A 69 14.81 51.84 20.12
C THR A 69 15.27 50.41 19.79
N LEU A 70 16.33 49.96 20.47
CA LEU A 70 16.89 48.63 20.26
C LEU A 70 15.86 47.51 20.52
N ILE A 71 14.86 47.77 21.38
CA ILE A 71 13.74 46.84 21.65
C ILE A 71 12.86 46.70 20.41
N VAL A 72 12.48 47.80 19.76
CA VAL A 72 11.67 47.78 18.52
C VAL A 72 12.41 47.07 17.39
N ARG A 73 13.72 47.33 17.24
CA ARG A 73 14.57 46.64 16.25
C ARG A 73 14.73 45.14 16.56
N ASN A 74 15.05 44.78 17.80
CA ASN A 74 15.17 43.37 18.22
C ASN A 74 13.83 42.61 18.15
N MET A 75 12.69 43.26 18.35
CA MET A 75 11.37 42.63 18.23
C MET A 75 10.97 42.38 16.77
N ILE A 76 11.38 43.26 15.85
CA ILE A 76 11.24 43.05 14.41
C ILE A 76 12.18 41.91 13.93
N GLU A 77 13.41 41.84 14.45
CA GLU A 77 14.43 40.85 14.04
C GLU A 77 14.22 39.44 14.66
N ARG A 78 13.57 39.31 15.82
CA ARG A 78 13.36 38.01 16.49
C ARG A 78 12.14 37.22 15.98
N ARG A 79 11.57 37.61 14.85
CA ARG A 79 10.35 37.03 14.31
C ARG A 79 10.53 35.53 14.05
N ARG A 80 9.56 34.75 14.53
CA ARG A 80 9.52 33.31 14.35
C ARG A 80 8.58 32.96 13.21
N VAL A 81 9.04 32.09 12.34
CA VAL A 81 8.28 31.56 11.21
C VAL A 81 8.03 30.06 11.39
N ILE A 82 7.03 29.56 10.67
CA ILE A 82 6.79 28.13 10.51
C ILE A 82 7.41 27.72 9.18
N CYS A 83 8.22 26.66 9.22
CA CYS A 83 8.71 26.04 7.99
C CYS A 83 7.54 25.41 7.23
N SER A 84 7.31 25.88 6.00
CA SER A 84 6.28 25.33 5.10
C SER A 84 6.49 23.84 4.77
N ASN A 85 7.73 23.35 4.78
CA ASN A 85 8.05 21.97 4.42
C ASN A 85 7.79 20.96 5.54
N CYS A 86 8.16 21.27 6.79
CA CYS A 86 8.06 20.34 7.92
C CYS A 86 7.13 20.81 9.05
N SER A 87 6.52 21.98 8.91
CA SER A 87 5.67 22.62 9.92
C SER A 87 6.36 22.91 11.26
N GLN A 88 7.70 22.86 11.31
CA GLN A 88 8.45 23.25 12.51
C GLN A 88 8.27 24.75 12.75
N SER A 89 7.75 25.09 13.92
CA SER A 89 7.54 26.47 14.37
C SER A 89 8.73 26.98 15.16
N GLY A 90 8.79 28.30 15.39
CA GLY A 90 9.81 28.90 16.24
C GLY A 90 11.17 29.10 15.57
N ILE A 91 11.24 29.03 14.23
CA ILE A 91 12.48 29.24 13.47
C ILE A 91 12.67 30.75 13.26
N PRO A 92 13.82 31.36 13.61
CA PRO A 92 14.10 32.74 13.26
C PRO A 92 13.96 32.96 11.74
N GLU A 93 13.25 34.00 11.32
CA GLU A 93 13.01 34.29 9.89
C GLU A 93 14.30 34.34 9.07
N GLU A 94 15.38 34.89 9.62
CA GLU A 94 16.73 34.92 9.02
C GLU A 94 17.36 33.53 8.80
N ASN A 95 16.95 32.51 9.56
CA ASN A 95 17.54 31.17 9.56
C ASN A 95 16.67 30.14 8.82
N ILE A 96 15.56 30.55 8.23
CA ILE A 96 14.63 29.62 7.55
C ILE A 96 15.27 28.96 6.32
N ASP A 97 16.07 29.71 5.56
CA ASP A 97 16.78 29.19 4.39
C ASP A 97 17.85 28.16 4.81
N GLU A 98 18.60 28.46 5.87
CA GLU A 98 19.59 27.53 6.42
C GLU A 98 18.90 26.26 6.94
N HIS A 99 17.78 26.39 7.64
CA HIS A 99 16.96 25.26 8.06
C HIS A 99 16.53 24.39 6.88
N ILE A 100 15.90 24.98 5.85
CA ILE A 100 15.43 24.24 4.66
C ILE A 100 16.58 23.49 4.00
N GLN A 101 17.73 24.14 3.85
CA GLN A 101 18.89 23.58 3.13
C GLN A 101 19.65 22.51 3.93
N ARG A 102 19.73 22.64 5.26
CA ARG A 102 20.64 21.82 6.08
C ARG A 102 19.93 20.82 6.98
N THR A 103 18.83 21.20 7.61
CA THR A 103 18.28 20.43 8.75
C THR A 103 16.81 20.05 8.61
N CYS A 104 16.07 20.63 7.66
CA CYS A 104 14.66 20.33 7.47
C CYS A 104 14.46 18.86 7.03
N PRO A 105 13.70 18.05 7.79
CA PRO A 105 13.51 16.62 7.51
C PRO A 105 12.70 16.36 6.24
N LYS A 106 11.81 17.29 5.87
CA LYS A 106 10.89 17.13 4.73
C LYS A 106 11.38 17.79 3.45
N THR A 107 12.51 18.49 3.46
CA THR A 107 13.11 19.00 2.23
C THR A 107 13.47 17.85 1.29
N ILE A 108 13.04 17.95 0.02
CA ILE A 108 13.38 16.97 -1.00
C ILE A 108 14.85 17.12 -1.38
N ILE A 109 15.63 16.09 -1.09
CA ILE A 109 17.05 16.00 -1.44
C ILE A 109 17.30 14.84 -2.40
N SER A 110 18.43 14.90 -3.10
CA SER A 110 18.88 13.80 -3.97
C SER A 110 19.85 12.90 -3.19
N CYS A 111 19.89 11.62 -3.57
CA CYS A 111 20.87 10.68 -3.03
C CYS A 111 22.31 11.19 -3.27
N PRO A 112 23.27 10.99 -2.33
CA PRO A 112 24.70 11.28 -2.56
C PRO A 112 25.25 10.62 -3.83
N ALA A 113 24.73 9.43 -4.19
CA ALA A 113 25.05 8.71 -5.41
C ALA A 113 24.34 9.26 -6.67
N ALA A 114 23.74 10.44 -6.64
CA ALA A 114 23.14 11.08 -7.82
C ALA A 114 24.16 11.32 -8.94
N ASN A 115 25.44 11.50 -8.60
CA ASN A 115 26.55 11.64 -9.56
C ASN A 115 26.78 10.37 -10.40
N VAL A 116 26.37 9.20 -9.91
CA VAL A 116 26.33 7.92 -10.65
C VAL A 116 24.92 7.57 -11.14
N LYS A 117 24.08 8.60 -11.30
CA LYS A 117 22.70 8.51 -11.79
C LYS A 117 21.75 7.71 -10.91
N CYS A 118 21.96 7.70 -9.59
CA CYS A 118 20.90 7.25 -8.68
C CYS A 118 19.64 8.13 -8.89
N PRO A 119 18.48 7.54 -9.24
CA PRO A 119 17.28 8.31 -9.57
C PRO A 119 16.54 8.81 -8.31
N TRP A 120 16.98 8.43 -7.12
CA TRP A 120 16.27 8.71 -5.89
C TRP A 120 16.33 10.20 -5.52
N LYS A 121 15.14 10.77 -5.34
CA LYS A 121 14.89 12.06 -4.71
C LYS A 121 13.75 11.87 -3.73
N GLY A 122 13.92 12.33 -2.50
CA GLY A 122 12.92 12.15 -1.46
C GLY A 122 13.16 13.05 -0.25
N PRO A 123 12.24 13.02 0.73
CA PRO A 123 12.41 13.70 2.01
C PRO A 123 13.73 13.32 2.67
N ARG A 124 14.43 14.31 3.25
CA ARG A 124 15.71 14.09 3.94
C ARG A 124 15.63 13.01 5.02
N ASP A 125 14.54 12.93 5.76
CA ASP A 125 14.33 11.94 6.82
C ASP A 125 14.21 10.49 6.32
N GLN A 126 14.00 10.28 5.01
CA GLN A 126 13.97 8.95 4.37
C GLN A 126 15.29 8.59 3.69
N LEU A 127 16.30 9.46 3.75
CA LEU A 127 17.58 9.23 3.08
C LEU A 127 18.31 8.02 3.67
N ASP A 128 18.33 7.87 5.00
CA ASP A 128 19.06 6.79 5.65
C ASP A 128 18.47 5.42 5.27
N ASP A 129 17.14 5.28 5.28
CA ASP A 129 16.45 4.08 4.82
C ASP A 129 16.76 3.76 3.35
N HIS A 130 16.77 4.80 2.50
CA HIS A 130 17.18 4.64 1.11
C HIS A 130 18.63 4.17 0.99
N LEU A 131 19.57 4.73 1.75
CA LEU A 131 21.00 4.43 1.64
C LEU A 131 21.34 2.98 2.00
N ILE A 132 20.60 2.35 2.92
CA ILE A 132 20.75 0.93 3.26
C ILE A 132 20.46 0.06 2.03
N MET A 133 19.45 0.42 1.24
CA MET A 133 18.99 -0.33 0.06
C MET A 133 19.51 0.24 -1.26
N CYS A 134 20.31 1.30 -1.24
CA CYS A 134 20.71 2.00 -2.46
C CYS A 134 21.76 1.19 -3.22
N PRO A 135 21.43 0.66 -4.41
CA PRO A 135 22.34 -0.20 -5.17
C PRO A 135 23.56 0.56 -5.72
N PHE A 136 23.50 1.89 -5.72
CA PHE A 136 24.57 2.78 -6.16
C PHE A 136 25.51 3.20 -5.03
N ASN A 137 25.11 3.02 -3.77
CA ASN A 137 25.87 3.47 -2.60
C ASN A 137 27.21 2.71 -2.47
N GLY A 138 27.20 1.40 -2.72
CA GLY A 138 28.42 0.57 -2.70
C GLY A 138 29.41 0.84 -3.83
N ILE A 139 28.94 1.42 -4.95
CA ILE A 139 29.78 1.70 -6.14
C ILE A 139 30.27 3.16 -6.12
N HIS A 140 29.58 4.03 -5.37
CA HIS A 140 29.85 5.47 -5.33
C HIS A 140 31.29 5.81 -4.91
N SER A 141 31.81 5.15 -3.87
CA SER A 141 33.19 5.36 -3.41
C SER A 141 34.22 4.96 -4.47
N THR A 142 34.02 3.81 -5.10
CA THR A 142 34.86 3.31 -6.19
C THR A 142 34.78 4.20 -7.44
N PHE A 143 33.59 4.70 -7.79
CA PHE A 143 33.42 5.61 -8.92
C PHE A 143 34.08 6.97 -8.69
N ILE A 144 34.02 7.52 -7.47
CA ILE A 144 34.73 8.75 -7.11
C ILE A 144 36.25 8.54 -7.22
N GLN A 145 36.77 7.40 -6.77
CA GLN A 145 38.18 7.04 -6.93
C GLN A 145 38.58 6.93 -8.41
N LEU A 146 37.81 6.21 -9.22
CA LEU A 146 38.08 6.07 -10.65
C LEU A 146 38.00 7.41 -11.38
N LYS A 147 37.05 8.28 -11.03
CA LYS A 147 36.91 9.61 -11.63
C LYS A 147 38.07 10.53 -11.25
N SER A 148 38.54 10.50 -10.00
CA SER A 148 39.70 11.29 -9.58
C SER A 148 40.99 10.80 -10.24
N GLU A 149 41.13 9.49 -10.43
CA GLU A 149 42.26 8.88 -11.13
C GLU A 149 42.25 9.22 -12.63
N TYR A 150 41.07 9.16 -13.29
CA TYR A 150 40.90 9.61 -14.68
C TYR A 150 41.26 11.10 -14.85
N GLN A 151 40.82 11.97 -13.94
CA GLN A 151 41.18 13.39 -13.98
C GLN A 151 42.68 13.60 -13.76
N ARG A 152 43.30 12.84 -12.85
CA ARG A 152 44.76 12.87 -12.62
C ARG A 152 45.53 12.46 -13.87
N LEU A 153 45.14 11.37 -14.52
CA LEU A 153 45.76 10.87 -15.74
C LEU A 153 45.58 11.85 -16.91
N THR A 154 44.40 12.45 -17.04
CA THR A 154 44.11 13.47 -18.07
C THR A 154 45.00 14.70 -17.89
N GLU A 155 45.18 15.16 -16.65
CA GLU A 155 46.06 16.30 -16.35
C GLU A 155 47.54 15.94 -16.55
N GLN A 156 47.95 14.71 -16.23
CA GLN A 156 49.30 14.23 -16.54
C GLN A 156 49.55 14.18 -18.05
N LEU A 157 48.57 13.71 -18.83
CA LEU A 157 48.63 13.68 -20.28
C LEU A 157 48.75 15.11 -20.85
N ARG A 158 47.91 16.04 -20.40
CA ARG A 158 47.98 17.45 -20.82
C ARG A 158 49.33 18.10 -20.48
N ARG A 159 49.90 17.81 -19.31
CA ARG A 159 51.23 18.30 -18.93
C ARG A 159 52.33 17.72 -19.80
N PHE A 160 52.21 16.45 -20.14
CA PHE A 160 53.13 15.78 -21.05
C PHE A 160 53.03 16.34 -22.47
N GLU A 161 51.81 16.55 -22.99
CA GLU A 161 51.56 17.20 -24.27
C GLU A 161 52.17 18.61 -24.32
N ASN A 162 51.94 19.43 -23.30
CA ASN A 162 52.55 20.76 -23.21
C ASN A 162 54.09 20.68 -23.11
N HIS A 163 54.64 19.69 -22.42
CA HIS A 163 56.08 19.48 -22.34
C HIS A 163 56.67 19.08 -23.68
N CYS A 164 56.01 18.17 -24.41
CA CYS A 164 56.38 17.76 -25.75
C CYS A 164 56.28 18.92 -26.75
N GLU A 165 55.21 19.73 -26.69
CA GLU A 165 55.05 20.92 -27.53
C GLU A 165 56.18 21.93 -27.27
N VAL A 166 56.48 22.24 -26.00
CA VAL A 166 57.59 23.15 -25.66
C VAL A 166 58.94 22.59 -26.13
N GLN A 167 59.21 21.30 -25.93
CA GLN A 167 60.44 20.68 -26.42
C GLN A 167 60.53 20.64 -27.94
N TYR A 168 59.40 20.47 -28.62
CA TYR A 168 59.31 20.50 -30.08
C TYR A 168 59.60 21.90 -30.62
N GLN A 169 59.02 22.94 -30.01
CA GLN A 169 59.28 24.34 -30.36
C GLN A 169 60.75 24.73 -30.10
N THR A 170 61.32 24.32 -28.96
CA THR A 170 62.75 24.55 -28.66
C THR A 170 63.66 23.84 -29.66
N ARG A 171 63.35 22.60 -30.05
CA ARG A 171 64.14 21.84 -31.03
C ARG A 171 64.00 22.37 -32.45
N ILE A 172 62.83 22.88 -32.84
CA ILE A 172 62.67 23.62 -34.10
C ILE A 172 63.54 24.87 -34.08
N GLN A 173 63.57 25.61 -32.96
CA GLN A 173 64.43 26.78 -32.81
C GLN A 173 65.91 26.40 -32.87
N ASP A 174 66.32 25.30 -32.26
CA ASP A 174 67.71 24.79 -32.31
C ASP A 174 68.10 24.33 -33.72
N ILE A 175 67.20 23.65 -34.45
CA ILE A 175 67.42 23.25 -35.85
C ILE A 175 67.48 24.47 -36.78
N GLN A 176 66.66 25.49 -36.54
CA GLN A 176 66.74 26.78 -37.25
C GLN A 176 68.07 27.48 -36.96
N ASN A 177 68.50 27.54 -35.69
CA ASN A 177 69.77 28.09 -35.27
C ASN A 177 70.97 27.33 -35.88
N ILE A 178 70.88 26.00 -36.00
CA ILE A 178 71.89 25.14 -36.64
C ILE A 178 71.91 25.35 -38.16
N ARG A 179 70.74 25.44 -38.81
CA ARG A 179 70.63 25.74 -40.24
C ARG A 179 71.19 27.12 -40.59
N ASP A 180 70.97 28.11 -39.73
CA ASP A 180 71.49 29.47 -39.89
C ASP A 180 73.00 29.54 -39.58
N ASN A 181 73.54 28.55 -38.86
CA ASN A 181 74.96 28.41 -38.54
C ASN A 181 75.66 27.51 -39.59
N GLN A 182 76.20 28.14 -40.64
CA GLN A 182 76.58 27.54 -41.93
C GLN A 182 77.73 26.49 -41.93
N ASN A 183 78.12 25.88 -40.81
CA ASN A 183 79.37 25.10 -40.67
C ASN A 183 79.25 23.65 -40.14
N ILE A 184 78.06 23.03 -40.08
CA ILE A 184 77.92 21.62 -39.62
C ILE A 184 78.00 20.63 -40.81
N ASN A 185 78.77 19.54 -40.64
CA ASN A 185 78.97 18.49 -41.65
C ASN A 185 77.73 17.58 -41.78
N VAL A 186 77.28 17.36 -43.02
CA VAL A 186 76.09 16.59 -43.42
C VAL A 186 76.06 15.15 -42.88
N ALA A 187 77.21 14.50 -42.71
CA ALA A 187 77.27 13.12 -42.23
C ALA A 187 76.83 12.99 -40.76
N GLU A 188 77.25 13.93 -39.91
CA GLU A 188 76.94 13.96 -38.47
C GLU A 188 75.46 14.32 -38.23
N PHE A 189 74.91 15.18 -39.10
CA PHE A 189 73.50 15.54 -39.10
C PHE A 189 72.60 14.35 -39.46
N ASN A 190 73.00 13.53 -40.45
CA ASN A 190 72.21 12.37 -40.88
C ASN A 190 72.21 11.23 -39.84
N GLU A 191 73.30 11.03 -39.10
CA GLU A 191 73.38 9.97 -38.08
C GLU A 191 72.50 10.28 -36.86
N GLN A 192 72.41 11.55 -36.47
CA GLN A 192 71.47 12.01 -35.42
C GLN A 192 70.01 11.91 -35.88
N LEU A 193 69.73 12.16 -37.16
CA LEU A 193 68.39 12.03 -37.74
C LEU A 193 67.88 10.58 -37.68
N LEU A 194 68.74 9.60 -38.00
CA LEU A 194 68.40 8.18 -37.96
C LEU A 194 68.08 7.67 -36.53
N VAL A 195 68.80 8.16 -35.52
CA VAL A 195 68.54 7.79 -34.12
C VAL A 195 67.22 8.38 -33.62
N GLU A 196 66.91 9.62 -33.99
CA GLU A 196 65.65 10.26 -33.61
C GLU A 196 64.45 9.68 -34.38
N GLU A 197 64.63 9.29 -35.65
CA GLU A 197 63.60 8.58 -36.43
C GLU A 197 63.22 7.22 -35.81
N SER A 198 64.22 6.48 -35.30
CA SER A 198 63.98 5.23 -34.57
C SER A 198 63.21 5.43 -33.26
N LYS A 199 63.48 6.52 -32.52
CA LYS A 199 62.73 6.83 -31.28
C LYS A 199 61.30 7.27 -31.57
N ILE A 200 61.07 8.04 -32.63
CA ILE A 200 59.74 8.44 -33.08
C ILE A 200 58.93 7.21 -33.50
N GLN A 201 59.54 6.25 -34.20
CA GLN A 201 58.87 4.98 -34.52
C GLN A 201 58.50 4.18 -33.28
N GLY A 202 59.35 4.15 -32.25
CA GLY A 202 59.03 3.54 -30.95
C GLY A 202 57.82 4.18 -30.27
N SER A 203 57.82 5.51 -30.18
CA SER A 203 56.69 6.27 -29.61
C SER A 203 55.41 6.11 -30.44
N LEU A 204 55.50 6.03 -31.77
CA LEU A 204 54.36 5.78 -32.65
C LEU A 204 53.76 4.39 -32.40
N PHE A 205 54.61 3.39 -32.15
CA PHE A 205 54.16 2.03 -31.83
C PHE A 205 53.44 1.97 -30.48
N GLU A 206 53.94 2.67 -29.45
CA GLU A 206 53.24 2.81 -28.17
C GLU A 206 51.92 3.57 -28.31
N LEU A 207 51.86 4.60 -29.14
CA LEU A 207 50.65 5.38 -29.39
C LEU A 207 49.59 4.55 -30.14
N MET A 208 50.01 3.74 -31.11
CA MET A 208 49.14 2.76 -31.78
C MET A 208 48.64 1.70 -30.80
N HIS A 209 49.52 1.17 -29.93
CA HIS A 209 49.13 0.20 -28.91
C HIS A 209 48.12 0.78 -27.91
N ASN A 210 48.33 2.01 -27.44
CA ASN A 210 47.40 2.70 -26.55
C ASN A 210 46.06 3.00 -27.23
N LYS A 211 46.06 3.32 -28.52
CA LYS A 211 44.82 3.54 -29.30
C LYS A 211 44.03 2.25 -29.48
N ASP A 212 44.70 1.13 -29.68
CA ASP A 212 44.07 -0.20 -29.73
C ASP A 212 43.49 -0.60 -28.36
N GLN A 213 44.22 -0.33 -27.26
CA GLN A 213 43.71 -0.55 -25.90
C GLN A 213 42.49 0.33 -25.59
N ILE A 214 42.50 1.60 -26.00
CA ILE A 214 41.35 2.51 -25.85
C ILE A 214 40.15 1.98 -26.64
N SER A 215 40.36 1.54 -27.89
CA SER A 215 39.29 0.96 -28.70
C SER A 215 38.70 -0.32 -28.08
N GLN A 216 39.55 -1.15 -27.46
CA GLN A 216 39.09 -2.34 -26.72
C GLN A 216 38.28 -1.96 -25.47
N LEU A 217 38.72 -0.93 -24.73
CA LEU A 217 37.99 -0.42 -23.57
C LEU A 217 36.65 0.21 -23.97
N GLU A 218 36.58 0.93 -25.09
CA GLU A 218 35.32 1.47 -25.64
C GLU A 218 34.34 0.36 -26.01
N GLN A 219 34.81 -0.71 -26.66
CA GLN A 219 33.98 -1.88 -26.96
C GLN A 219 33.51 -2.60 -25.69
N GLN A 220 34.36 -2.71 -24.68
CA GLN A 220 33.96 -3.25 -23.37
C GLN A 220 32.93 -2.34 -22.68
N ILE A 221 33.07 -1.01 -22.76
CA ILE A 221 32.09 -0.05 -22.24
C ILE A 221 30.74 -0.20 -22.95
N ILE A 222 30.73 -0.35 -24.29
CA ILE A 222 29.50 -0.58 -25.06
C ILE A 222 28.85 -1.92 -24.71
N MET A 223 29.63 -2.99 -24.54
CA MET A 223 29.12 -4.28 -24.06
C MET A 223 28.59 -4.20 -22.62
N LEU A 224 29.24 -3.45 -21.74
CA LEU A 224 28.77 -3.22 -20.38
C LEU A 224 27.51 -2.34 -20.35
N GLN A 225 27.38 -1.35 -21.23
CA GLN A 225 26.20 -0.50 -21.35
C GLN A 225 25.00 -1.24 -21.95
N SER A 226 25.22 -2.09 -22.97
CA SER A 226 24.18 -2.96 -23.52
C SER A 226 23.78 -4.07 -22.54
N GLY A 227 24.75 -4.64 -21.82
CA GLY A 227 24.50 -5.54 -20.69
C GLY A 227 23.74 -4.84 -19.55
N LEU A 228 24.02 -3.57 -19.27
CA LEU A 228 23.29 -2.76 -18.29
C LEU A 228 21.86 -2.47 -18.76
N HIS A 229 21.65 -2.20 -20.05
CA HIS A 229 20.32 -2.03 -20.62
C HIS A 229 19.52 -3.34 -20.60
N HIS A 230 20.18 -4.48 -20.87
CA HIS A 230 19.58 -5.81 -20.73
C HIS A 230 19.22 -6.10 -19.27
N CYS A 231 20.12 -5.83 -18.32
CA CYS A 231 19.86 -5.94 -16.89
C CYS A 231 18.77 -4.97 -16.41
N GLN A 232 18.63 -3.78 -16.99
CA GLN A 232 17.55 -2.83 -16.68
C GLN A 232 16.19 -3.32 -17.22
N SER A 233 16.15 -3.83 -18.45
CA SER A 233 14.95 -4.43 -19.03
C SER A 233 14.54 -5.69 -18.26
N GLU A 234 15.51 -6.53 -17.91
CA GLU A 234 15.27 -7.73 -17.12
C GLU A 234 14.90 -7.38 -15.67
N ARG A 235 15.46 -6.30 -15.10
CA ARG A 235 15.05 -5.75 -13.80
C ARG A 235 13.64 -5.19 -13.84
N GLU A 236 13.21 -4.50 -14.90
CA GLU A 236 11.82 -4.06 -15.04
C GLU A 236 10.87 -5.24 -15.20
N ARG A 237 11.28 -6.28 -15.95
CA ARG A 237 10.53 -7.53 -16.08
C ARG A 237 10.41 -8.24 -14.73
N ILE A 238 11.53 -8.41 -14.02
CA ILE A 238 11.59 -8.98 -12.67
C ILE A 238 10.81 -8.12 -11.67
N HIS A 239 10.84 -6.79 -11.78
CA HIS A 239 10.11 -5.90 -10.87
C HIS A 239 8.59 -5.96 -11.10
N LYS A 240 8.14 -6.03 -12.36
CA LYS A 240 6.73 -6.27 -12.70
C LYS A 240 6.27 -7.65 -12.19
N VAL A 241 7.09 -8.68 -12.38
CA VAL A 241 6.83 -10.02 -11.83
C VAL A 241 6.86 -10.00 -10.31
N ALA A 242 7.76 -9.25 -9.67
CA ALA A 242 7.87 -9.14 -8.22
C ALA A 242 6.68 -8.38 -7.61
N ILE A 243 6.16 -7.32 -8.26
CA ILE A 243 4.94 -6.63 -7.83
C ILE A 243 3.72 -7.56 -8.01
N GLN A 244 3.67 -8.31 -9.11
CA GLN A 244 2.62 -9.31 -9.32
C GLN A 244 2.70 -10.42 -8.27
N HIS A 245 3.90 -10.90 -7.94
CA HIS A 245 4.14 -11.85 -6.87
C HIS A 245 3.88 -11.25 -5.49
N GLU A 246 4.16 -9.97 -5.24
CA GLU A 246 3.88 -9.29 -3.96
C GLU A 246 2.38 -9.11 -3.77
N ASN A 247 1.62 -8.80 -4.83
CA ASN A 247 0.16 -8.74 -4.79
C ASN A 247 -0.44 -10.14 -4.65
N GLN A 248 0.10 -11.14 -5.35
CA GLN A 248 -0.25 -12.55 -5.13
C GLN A 248 0.12 -13.01 -3.72
N ILE A 249 1.24 -12.58 -3.15
CA ILE A 249 1.69 -12.86 -1.79
C ILE A 249 0.81 -12.11 -0.78
N LYS A 250 0.35 -10.89 -1.03
CA LYS A 250 -0.60 -10.17 -0.16
C LYS A 250 -2.00 -10.81 -0.18
N GLU A 251 -2.45 -11.26 -1.34
CA GLU A 251 -3.68 -12.07 -1.46
C GLU A 251 -3.48 -13.46 -0.87
N LEU A 252 -2.31 -14.06 -1.04
CA LEU A 252 -1.95 -15.33 -0.42
C LEU A 252 -1.77 -15.19 1.08
N ILE A 253 -1.27 -14.07 1.63
CA ILE A 253 -1.13 -13.71 3.07
C ILE A 253 -2.48 -13.35 3.68
N LYS A 254 -3.38 -12.71 2.93
CA LYS A 254 -4.79 -12.64 3.33
C LYS A 254 -5.42 -14.03 3.40
N LYS A 255 -5.09 -14.91 2.45
CA LYS A 255 -5.41 -16.33 2.52
C LYS A 255 -4.56 -17.08 3.57
N GLN A 256 -3.35 -16.62 3.92
CA GLN A 256 -2.35 -17.25 4.81
C GLN A 256 -2.51 -16.86 6.27
N ASN A 257 -3.13 -15.74 6.60
CA ASN A 257 -3.60 -15.55 7.97
C ASN A 257 -4.75 -16.54 8.30
N ILE A 258 -5.28 -17.23 7.29
CA ILE A 258 -6.11 -18.45 7.40
C ILE A 258 -5.29 -19.74 7.07
N MET A 259 -4.23 -19.67 6.23
CA MET A 259 -3.49 -20.81 5.64
C MET A 259 -2.05 -21.04 6.19
N ALA A 260 -1.48 -20.19 7.05
CA ALA A 260 -0.11 -20.34 7.59
C ALA A 260 0.01 -21.48 8.61
N GLY A 261 -1.13 -21.98 9.12
CA GLY A 261 -1.20 -23.23 9.88
C GLY A 261 -1.32 -24.50 9.01
N LEU A 262 -1.43 -24.39 7.67
CA LEU A 262 -1.93 -25.48 6.81
C LEU A 262 -1.00 -25.91 5.65
N ILE A 263 0.12 -25.24 5.38
CA ILE A 263 1.05 -25.64 4.28
C ILE A 263 1.79 -26.98 4.53
N GLY A 264 1.58 -27.63 5.69
CA GLY A 264 2.09 -28.98 5.97
C GLY A 264 1.01 -30.04 6.25
N TYR A 265 -0.29 -29.70 6.15
CA TYR A 265 -1.36 -30.65 6.45
C TYR A 265 -1.71 -31.47 5.22
N TYR A 266 -1.40 -32.76 5.25
CA TYR A 266 -1.63 -33.71 4.18
C TYR A 266 -2.42 -34.90 4.72
N ASN A 267 -3.57 -35.18 4.10
CA ASN A 267 -4.39 -36.35 4.41
C ASN A 267 -4.54 -37.20 3.13
N PRO A 268 -3.67 -38.23 2.94
CA PRO A 268 -3.67 -39.04 1.72
C PRO A 268 -4.98 -39.80 1.54
N GLU A 269 -5.56 -40.32 2.64
CA GLU A 269 -6.81 -41.07 2.59
C GLU A 269 -7.95 -40.19 2.06
N LEU A 270 -8.02 -38.94 2.50
CA LEU A 270 -9.01 -37.98 1.99
C LEU A 270 -8.81 -37.69 0.50
N ILE A 271 -7.57 -37.51 0.05
CA ILE A 271 -7.26 -37.23 -1.37
C ILE A 271 -7.65 -38.43 -2.24
N ASP A 272 -7.34 -39.64 -1.82
CA ASP A 272 -7.71 -40.87 -2.54
C ASP A 272 -9.23 -41.02 -2.63
N HIS A 273 -9.96 -40.70 -1.56
CA HIS A 273 -11.42 -40.68 -1.58
C HIS A 273 -11.99 -39.61 -2.51
N ILE A 274 -11.43 -38.39 -2.48
CA ILE A 274 -11.83 -37.31 -3.39
C ILE A 274 -11.57 -37.68 -4.85
N ALA A 275 -10.50 -38.41 -5.13
CA ALA A 275 -10.19 -38.89 -6.48
C ALA A 275 -11.24 -39.90 -6.99
N GLN A 276 -11.83 -40.68 -6.08
CA GLN A 276 -12.87 -41.67 -6.38
C GLN A 276 -14.28 -41.07 -6.43
N CYS A 277 -14.47 -39.84 -5.96
CA CYS A 277 -15.77 -39.16 -6.02
C CYS A 277 -16.17 -38.82 -7.47
N GLU A 278 -17.46 -38.92 -7.76
CA GLU A 278 -18.03 -38.56 -9.06
C GLU A 278 -17.92 -37.06 -9.32
N GLN A 279 -17.89 -36.66 -10.59
CA GLN A 279 -17.57 -35.29 -11.02
C GLN A 279 -18.51 -34.17 -10.49
N ARG A 280 -19.62 -34.50 -9.83
CA ARG A 280 -20.60 -33.53 -9.29
C ARG A 280 -21.07 -33.83 -7.86
N LEU A 281 -20.69 -34.98 -7.31
CA LEU A 281 -21.15 -35.47 -6.01
C LEU A 281 -19.93 -35.89 -5.21
N MET A 282 -19.61 -35.10 -4.19
CA MET A 282 -18.49 -35.35 -3.30
C MET A 282 -19.01 -35.90 -1.98
N LYS A 283 -18.91 -37.23 -1.83
CA LYS A 283 -19.34 -37.97 -0.64
C LYS A 283 -18.20 -38.15 0.34
N LEU A 284 -18.20 -37.33 1.39
CA LEU A 284 -17.19 -37.29 2.44
C LEU A 284 -17.80 -37.46 3.84
N ASN A 285 -18.97 -38.06 3.93
CA ASN A 285 -19.63 -38.37 5.20
C ASN A 285 -18.88 -39.46 5.98
N GLU A 286 -18.91 -39.36 7.32
CA GLU A 286 -18.34 -40.36 8.24
C GLU A 286 -16.84 -40.64 8.03
N LYS A 287 -16.09 -39.62 7.60
CA LYS A 287 -14.64 -39.73 7.34
C LYS A 287 -13.78 -39.22 8.49
N LYS A 288 -14.39 -38.85 9.62
CA LYS A 288 -13.72 -38.23 10.78
C LYS A 288 -12.94 -36.97 10.39
N LEU A 289 -13.47 -36.20 9.44
CA LEU A 289 -12.81 -34.98 8.96
C LEU A 289 -12.84 -33.91 10.04
N THR A 290 -11.70 -33.28 10.22
CA THR A 290 -11.48 -32.18 11.17
C THR A 290 -11.46 -30.84 10.44
N ASP A 291 -11.35 -29.74 11.18
CA ASP A 291 -11.22 -28.39 10.61
C ASP A 291 -10.06 -28.25 9.63
N ARG A 292 -8.98 -29.02 9.83
CA ARG A 292 -7.81 -28.99 8.94
C ARG A 292 -8.11 -29.61 7.58
N ASP A 293 -8.95 -30.64 7.55
CA ASP A 293 -9.35 -31.34 6.32
C ASP A 293 -10.20 -30.46 5.41
N LEU A 294 -10.97 -29.52 5.98
CA LEU A 294 -11.84 -28.64 5.21
C LEU A 294 -11.08 -27.76 4.22
N PHE A 295 -9.79 -27.51 4.46
CA PHE A 295 -8.94 -26.90 3.45
C PHE A 295 -8.84 -27.77 2.19
N ILE A 296 -8.53 -29.06 2.35
CA ILE A 296 -8.41 -30.01 1.24
C ILE A 296 -9.76 -30.16 0.56
N VAL A 297 -10.86 -30.27 1.32
CA VAL A 297 -12.22 -30.36 0.79
C VAL A 297 -12.55 -29.13 -0.06
N VAL A 298 -12.40 -27.91 0.47
CA VAL A 298 -12.73 -26.69 -0.28
C VAL A 298 -11.91 -26.58 -1.57
N GLN A 299 -10.59 -26.82 -1.49
CA GLN A 299 -9.73 -26.77 -2.66
C GLN A 299 -10.19 -27.75 -3.75
N HIS A 300 -10.59 -28.97 -3.39
CA HIS A 300 -10.95 -29.97 -4.38
C HIS A 300 -12.42 -29.91 -4.82
N ALA A 301 -13.35 -29.67 -3.90
CA ALA A 301 -14.80 -29.70 -4.12
C ALA A 301 -15.36 -28.40 -4.73
N MET A 302 -14.74 -27.27 -4.43
CA MET A 302 -15.31 -25.96 -4.78
C MET A 302 -14.45 -25.18 -5.76
N ILE A 303 -13.14 -25.45 -5.79
CA ILE A 303 -12.19 -24.73 -6.65
C ILE A 303 -11.75 -25.61 -7.84
N ASN A 304 -11.18 -26.78 -7.59
CA ASN A 304 -10.57 -27.60 -8.66
C ASN A 304 -11.59 -28.41 -9.46
N LYS A 305 -12.61 -28.95 -8.79
CA LYS A 305 -13.71 -29.70 -9.42
C LYS A 305 -15.02 -29.15 -8.89
N PRO A 306 -15.73 -28.27 -9.62
CA PRO A 306 -16.98 -27.70 -9.13
C PRO A 306 -18.01 -28.82 -8.91
N CYS A 307 -18.30 -29.12 -7.64
CA CYS A 307 -19.33 -30.08 -7.26
C CYS A 307 -20.71 -29.41 -7.10
N GLU A 308 -21.77 -30.15 -7.41
CA GLU A 308 -23.15 -29.72 -7.16
C GLU A 308 -23.65 -30.16 -5.79
N VAL A 309 -23.11 -31.27 -5.26
CA VAL A 309 -23.46 -31.83 -3.96
C VAL A 309 -22.18 -32.11 -3.16
N LEU A 310 -22.11 -31.52 -1.97
CA LEU A 310 -21.03 -31.75 -1.00
C LEU A 310 -21.63 -32.33 0.27
N ASP A 311 -21.27 -33.58 0.55
CA ASP A 311 -21.74 -34.33 1.70
C ASP A 311 -20.62 -34.47 2.72
N LEU A 312 -20.76 -33.77 3.84
CA LEU A 312 -19.81 -33.70 4.96
C LEU A 312 -20.45 -34.16 6.28
N GLN A 313 -21.53 -34.94 6.21
CA GLN A 313 -22.27 -35.39 7.38
C GLN A 313 -21.41 -36.27 8.31
N SER A 314 -21.73 -36.27 9.60
CA SER A 314 -21.08 -37.12 10.61
C SER A 314 -19.55 -37.03 10.60
N ASN A 315 -19.04 -35.80 10.62
CA ASN A 315 -17.61 -35.50 10.75
C ASN A 315 -17.36 -34.71 12.04
N GLU A 316 -16.13 -34.23 12.20
CA GLU A 316 -15.64 -33.56 13.39
C GLU A 316 -15.45 -32.05 13.19
N ILE A 317 -16.16 -31.47 12.21
CA ILE A 317 -16.04 -30.08 11.77
C ILE A 317 -16.63 -29.16 12.84
N THR A 318 -15.89 -28.14 13.23
CA THR A 318 -16.30 -27.14 14.22
C THR A 318 -16.63 -25.80 13.55
N SER A 319 -17.09 -24.85 14.36
CA SER A 319 -17.29 -23.45 13.99
C SER A 319 -16.07 -22.82 13.33
N GLN A 320 -14.85 -23.24 13.69
CA GLN A 320 -13.62 -22.71 13.09
C GLN A 320 -13.39 -23.31 11.70
N GLY A 321 -13.56 -24.62 11.55
CA GLY A 321 -13.37 -25.31 10.27
C GLY A 321 -14.35 -24.87 9.20
N ILE A 322 -15.57 -24.49 9.58
CA ILE A 322 -16.59 -24.07 8.60
C ILE A 322 -16.30 -22.71 7.96
N THR A 323 -15.44 -21.88 8.57
CA THR A 323 -15.12 -20.53 8.05
C THR A 323 -14.60 -20.57 6.61
N ILE A 324 -13.69 -21.51 6.30
CA ILE A 324 -13.12 -21.65 4.96
C ILE A 324 -14.15 -22.09 3.93
N LEU A 325 -15.10 -22.93 4.33
CA LEU A 325 -16.22 -23.35 3.49
C LEU A 325 -17.17 -22.17 3.24
N ALA A 326 -17.49 -21.41 4.29
CA ALA A 326 -18.33 -20.22 4.20
C ALA A 326 -17.72 -19.16 3.25
N ASP A 327 -16.42 -18.92 3.32
CA ASP A 327 -15.74 -17.99 2.42
C ASP A 327 -15.75 -18.48 0.96
N ALA A 328 -15.55 -19.77 0.74
CA ALA A 328 -15.65 -20.35 -0.60
C ALA A 328 -17.09 -20.27 -1.15
N LEU A 329 -18.11 -20.43 -0.29
CA LEU A 329 -19.53 -20.35 -0.67
C LEU A 329 -19.94 -18.98 -1.21
N ARG A 330 -19.28 -17.89 -0.79
CA ARG A 330 -19.59 -16.52 -1.26
C ARG A 330 -19.42 -16.35 -2.77
N ALA A 331 -18.41 -17.01 -3.34
CA ALA A 331 -18.07 -16.94 -4.76
C ALA A 331 -18.46 -18.22 -5.53
N ASN A 332 -18.92 -19.26 -4.83
CA ASN A 332 -19.30 -20.50 -5.47
C ASN A 332 -20.63 -20.36 -6.21
N THR A 333 -20.65 -20.86 -7.44
CA THR A 333 -21.78 -20.77 -8.38
C THR A 333 -22.25 -22.14 -8.86
N THR A 334 -21.85 -23.21 -8.19
CA THR A 334 -22.05 -24.59 -8.66
C THR A 334 -22.71 -25.48 -7.63
N LEU A 335 -22.40 -25.28 -6.35
CA LEU A 335 -22.94 -26.04 -5.24
C LEU A 335 -24.43 -25.74 -5.06
N LYS A 336 -25.22 -26.82 -5.07
CA LYS A 336 -26.68 -26.83 -4.89
C LYS A 336 -27.09 -27.48 -3.58
N THR A 337 -26.31 -28.44 -3.09
CA THR A 337 -26.62 -29.17 -1.86
C THR A 337 -25.39 -29.24 -0.98
N LEU A 338 -25.53 -28.79 0.26
CA LEU A 338 -24.50 -28.86 1.28
C LEU A 338 -25.07 -29.60 2.50
N LEU A 339 -24.50 -30.76 2.80
CA LEU A 339 -24.92 -31.61 3.91
C LEU A 339 -23.88 -31.57 5.03
N LEU A 340 -24.25 -31.04 6.19
CA LEU A 340 -23.39 -30.84 7.35
C LEU A 340 -23.94 -31.47 8.63
N ASP A 341 -24.95 -32.34 8.52
CA ASP A 341 -25.55 -33.03 9.65
C ASP A 341 -24.50 -33.66 10.58
N ASN A 342 -24.77 -33.67 11.89
CA ASN A 342 -23.98 -34.34 12.90
C ASN A 342 -22.51 -33.89 12.91
N ASN A 343 -22.30 -32.58 12.99
CA ASN A 343 -21.01 -31.93 13.21
C ASN A 343 -21.08 -31.03 14.46
N ARG A 344 -20.09 -30.16 14.69
CA ARG A 344 -19.99 -29.31 15.90
C ARG A 344 -19.99 -27.83 15.54
N LEU A 345 -20.89 -27.40 14.64
CA LEU A 345 -20.88 -26.04 14.10
C LEU A 345 -21.25 -24.98 15.13
N SER A 346 -22.15 -25.26 16.09
CA SER A 346 -22.73 -24.27 17.03
C SER A 346 -23.35 -23.05 16.33
N ASP A 347 -23.85 -22.09 17.11
CA ASP A 347 -24.37 -20.81 16.58
C ASP A 347 -23.31 -20.01 15.82
N LEU A 348 -22.06 -20.04 16.29
CA LEU A 348 -20.96 -19.31 15.66
C LEU A 348 -20.70 -19.82 14.24
N GLY A 349 -20.65 -21.13 14.02
CA GLY A 349 -20.43 -21.70 12.70
C GLY A 349 -21.58 -21.41 11.74
N VAL A 350 -22.81 -21.47 12.25
CA VAL A 350 -24.01 -21.08 11.49
C VAL A 350 -23.98 -19.61 11.10
N SER A 351 -23.49 -18.71 11.96
CA SER A 351 -23.37 -17.28 11.63
C SER A 351 -22.49 -17.04 10.40
N PHE A 352 -21.39 -17.79 10.23
CA PHE A 352 -20.52 -17.69 9.07
C PHE A 352 -21.21 -18.16 7.79
N LEU A 353 -21.90 -19.31 7.85
CA LEU A 353 -22.69 -19.83 6.72
C LEU A 353 -23.82 -18.86 6.35
N ALA A 354 -24.58 -18.39 7.34
CA ALA A 354 -25.68 -17.45 7.14
C ALA A 354 -25.18 -16.15 6.48
N ASN A 355 -24.05 -15.60 6.94
CA ASN A 355 -23.44 -14.42 6.34
C ASN A 355 -23.04 -14.66 4.88
N ALA A 356 -22.39 -15.80 4.60
CA ALA A 356 -21.98 -16.15 3.24
C ALA A 356 -23.18 -16.25 2.28
N LEU A 357 -24.25 -16.93 2.71
CA LEU A 357 -25.47 -17.12 1.93
C LEU A 357 -26.31 -15.85 1.78
N SER A 358 -26.18 -14.87 2.67
CA SER A 358 -26.92 -13.60 2.63
C SER A 358 -26.43 -12.61 1.58
N THR A 359 -25.24 -12.81 1.02
CA THR A 359 -24.57 -11.81 0.16
C THR A 359 -24.87 -12.02 -1.32
N ASN A 360 -24.30 -13.06 -1.94
CA ASN A 360 -24.37 -13.29 -3.38
C ASN A 360 -24.60 -14.76 -3.77
N ASN A 361 -24.84 -15.65 -2.81
CA ASN A 361 -25.06 -17.06 -3.14
C ASN A 361 -26.48 -17.27 -3.69
N ALA A 362 -26.57 -17.54 -4.99
CA ALA A 362 -27.83 -17.77 -5.69
C ALA A 362 -28.07 -19.25 -6.05
N THR A 363 -27.14 -20.15 -5.69
CA THR A 363 -27.11 -21.52 -6.22
C THR A 363 -27.46 -22.57 -5.20
N LEU A 364 -27.14 -22.37 -3.91
CA LEU A 364 -27.42 -23.35 -2.88
C LEU A 364 -28.94 -23.47 -2.68
N LYS A 365 -29.46 -24.69 -2.84
CA LYS A 365 -30.87 -25.05 -2.73
C LYS A 365 -31.16 -25.80 -1.43
N THR A 366 -30.24 -26.66 -1.02
CA THR A 366 -30.38 -27.49 0.18
C THR A 366 -29.24 -27.24 1.13
N LEU A 367 -29.59 -26.88 2.37
CA LEU A 367 -28.65 -26.73 3.48
C LEU A 367 -29.14 -27.60 4.64
N ASP A 368 -28.37 -28.63 4.94
CA ASP A 368 -28.62 -29.51 6.07
C ASP A 368 -27.66 -29.20 7.22
N LEU A 369 -28.22 -28.78 8.34
CA LEU A 369 -27.56 -28.39 9.58
C LEU A 369 -28.12 -29.19 10.78
N GLU A 370 -28.62 -30.39 10.54
CA GLU A 370 -29.11 -31.27 11.60
C GLU A 370 -28.01 -31.57 12.63
N ARG A 371 -28.39 -31.78 13.89
CA ARG A 371 -27.49 -32.22 14.99
C ARG A 371 -26.17 -31.45 15.10
N ASN A 372 -26.23 -30.12 15.10
CA ASN A 372 -25.04 -29.25 15.13
C ASN A 372 -24.91 -28.38 16.39
N GLY A 373 -25.78 -28.59 17.38
CA GLY A 373 -25.79 -27.80 18.62
C GLY A 373 -26.24 -26.35 18.40
N ILE A 374 -27.15 -26.13 17.45
CA ILE A 374 -27.70 -24.81 17.13
C ILE A 374 -28.75 -24.43 18.18
N MET A 375 -28.69 -23.20 18.68
CA MET A 375 -29.66 -22.60 19.60
C MET A 375 -30.34 -21.39 18.94
N ASP A 376 -30.98 -20.54 19.75
CA ASP A 376 -31.75 -19.40 19.25
C ASP A 376 -30.90 -18.34 18.55
N GLU A 377 -29.61 -18.19 18.92
CA GLU A 377 -28.71 -17.25 18.25
C GLU A 377 -28.40 -17.71 16.81
N GLY A 378 -28.14 -19.01 16.60
CA GLY A 378 -27.96 -19.57 15.26
C GLY A 378 -29.25 -19.49 14.44
N ALA A 379 -30.40 -19.75 15.06
CA ALA A 379 -31.71 -19.58 14.42
C ALA A 379 -31.96 -18.11 14.00
N SER A 380 -31.55 -17.14 14.83
CA SER A 380 -31.61 -15.71 14.52
C SER A 380 -30.76 -15.36 13.29
N ASN A 381 -29.53 -15.87 13.21
CA ASN A 381 -28.65 -15.67 12.06
C ASN A 381 -29.26 -16.26 10.77
N LEU A 382 -29.82 -17.47 10.85
CA LEU A 382 -30.54 -18.09 9.73
C LEU A 382 -31.77 -17.28 9.33
N ALA A 383 -32.52 -16.74 10.28
CA ALA A 383 -33.68 -15.87 10.00
C ALA A 383 -33.25 -14.62 9.22
N GLN A 384 -32.17 -13.95 9.64
CA GLN A 384 -31.61 -12.80 8.90
C GLN A 384 -31.15 -13.19 7.48
N MET A 385 -30.58 -14.38 7.33
CA MET A 385 -30.21 -14.90 6.02
C MET A 385 -31.42 -15.16 5.13
N LEU A 386 -32.49 -15.76 5.66
CA LEU A 386 -33.73 -16.02 4.91
C LEU A 386 -34.44 -14.74 4.45
N GLN A 387 -34.24 -13.61 5.13
CA GLN A 387 -34.77 -12.31 4.67
C GLN A 387 -34.12 -11.82 3.38
N LYS A 388 -32.89 -12.25 3.09
CA LYS A 388 -32.09 -11.78 1.94
C LYS A 388 -31.91 -12.86 0.88
N ASN A 389 -31.76 -14.10 1.29
CA ASN A 389 -31.54 -15.22 0.40
C ASN A 389 -32.86 -15.69 -0.23
N SER A 390 -32.92 -15.66 -1.55
CA SER A 390 -34.06 -16.11 -2.36
C SER A 390 -33.76 -17.40 -3.14
N ALA A 391 -32.63 -18.05 -2.85
CA ALA A 391 -32.16 -19.23 -3.56
C ALA A 391 -32.47 -20.53 -2.80
N LEU A 392 -32.35 -20.51 -1.47
CA LEU A 392 -32.48 -21.68 -0.62
C LEU A 392 -33.94 -22.17 -0.61
N THR A 393 -34.12 -23.46 -0.85
CA THR A 393 -35.43 -24.12 -0.92
C THR A 393 -35.64 -25.13 0.21
N ASN A 394 -34.57 -25.70 0.78
CA ASN A 394 -34.64 -26.73 1.80
C ASN A 394 -33.67 -26.39 2.94
N LEU A 395 -34.18 -26.30 4.16
CA LEU A 395 -33.41 -26.02 5.37
C LEU A 395 -33.72 -27.06 6.44
N TYR A 396 -32.72 -27.86 6.81
CA TYR A 396 -32.87 -28.94 7.78
C TYR A 396 -32.15 -28.59 9.08
N LEU A 397 -32.88 -28.57 10.20
CA LEU A 397 -32.46 -28.10 11.52
C LEU A 397 -32.84 -29.10 12.63
N SER A 398 -33.15 -30.33 12.25
CA SER A 398 -33.52 -31.38 13.20
C SER A 398 -32.41 -31.73 14.18
N GLY A 399 -32.77 -32.11 15.41
CA GLY A 399 -31.82 -32.56 16.44
C GLY A 399 -30.93 -31.44 16.99
N ASN A 400 -31.41 -30.19 16.95
CA ASN A 400 -30.73 -29.04 17.55
C ASN A 400 -31.39 -28.63 18.89
N GLN A 401 -30.95 -27.51 19.44
CA GLN A 401 -31.42 -26.96 20.73
C GLN A 401 -32.18 -25.64 20.51
N ILE A 402 -32.88 -25.52 19.38
CA ILE A 402 -33.69 -24.34 19.05
C ILE A 402 -34.93 -24.33 19.96
N SER A 403 -35.22 -23.18 20.57
CA SER A 403 -36.39 -22.99 21.42
C SER A 403 -37.53 -22.31 20.66
N ASP A 404 -38.65 -22.08 21.35
CA ASP A 404 -39.77 -21.29 20.84
C ASP A 404 -39.34 -19.91 20.31
N GLN A 405 -38.33 -19.27 20.93
CA GLN A 405 -37.81 -17.98 20.49
C GLN A 405 -37.11 -18.08 19.13
N GLY A 406 -36.24 -19.08 18.94
CA GLY A 406 -35.58 -19.30 17.66
C GLY A 406 -36.57 -19.66 16.54
N VAL A 407 -37.58 -20.49 16.85
CA VAL A 407 -38.68 -20.79 15.91
C VAL A 407 -39.45 -19.53 15.54
N GLN A 408 -39.77 -18.67 16.50
CA GLN A 408 -40.44 -17.40 16.24
C GLN A 408 -39.64 -16.51 15.28
N LEU A 409 -38.31 -16.41 15.46
CA LEU A 409 -37.45 -15.62 14.57
C LEU A 409 -37.44 -16.16 13.13
N LEU A 410 -37.26 -17.48 12.98
CA LEU A 410 -37.29 -18.14 11.67
C LEU A 410 -38.64 -17.95 10.97
N THR A 411 -39.73 -18.21 11.68
CA THR A 411 -41.09 -18.15 11.14
C THR A 411 -41.51 -16.72 10.78
N ASN A 412 -41.12 -15.70 11.55
CA ASN A 412 -41.35 -14.31 11.20
C ASN A 412 -40.62 -13.92 9.90
N ALA A 413 -39.33 -14.29 9.77
CA ALA A 413 -38.58 -14.03 8.53
C ALA A 413 -39.23 -14.70 7.31
N MET A 414 -39.77 -15.91 7.49
CA MET A 414 -40.49 -16.63 6.43
C MET A 414 -41.86 -16.03 6.11
N ALA A 415 -42.58 -15.52 7.11
CA ALA A 415 -43.90 -14.91 6.93
C ALA A 415 -43.83 -13.59 6.14
N ASP A 416 -42.77 -12.81 6.37
CA ASP A 416 -42.71 -11.43 5.90
C ASP A 416 -41.75 -11.19 4.73
N HIS A 417 -40.75 -12.06 4.54
CA HIS A 417 -39.68 -11.81 3.57
C HIS A 417 -39.35 -12.99 2.65
N ASN A 418 -39.31 -14.22 3.18
CA ASN A 418 -38.85 -15.36 2.38
C ASN A 418 -39.95 -15.96 1.52
N THR A 419 -39.68 -16.11 0.21
CA THR A 419 -40.60 -16.70 -0.77
C THR A 419 -39.97 -17.90 -1.52
N SER A 420 -38.79 -18.34 -1.11
CA SER A 420 -38.03 -19.41 -1.77
C SER A 420 -38.08 -20.73 -1.02
N LEU A 421 -38.13 -20.69 0.31
CA LEU A 421 -38.06 -21.87 1.16
C LEU A 421 -39.34 -22.70 1.01
N LYS A 422 -39.15 -23.98 0.68
CA LYS A 422 -40.19 -24.98 0.45
C LYS A 422 -40.24 -26.03 1.55
N GLU A 423 -39.11 -26.34 2.17
CA GLU A 423 -39.04 -27.32 3.25
C GLU A 423 -38.28 -26.76 4.45
N LEU A 424 -38.91 -26.84 5.62
CA LEU A 424 -38.32 -26.55 6.90
C LEU A 424 -38.50 -27.76 7.83
N ILE A 425 -37.39 -28.35 8.26
CA ILE A 425 -37.39 -29.53 9.12
C ILE A 425 -36.83 -29.14 10.49
N LEU A 426 -37.67 -29.22 11.52
CA LEU A 426 -37.37 -28.84 12.91
C LEU A 426 -37.54 -30.02 13.88
N ASP A 427 -37.60 -31.26 13.37
CA ASP A 427 -37.77 -32.46 14.19
C ASP A 427 -36.74 -32.54 15.33
N ASN A 428 -37.06 -33.20 16.43
CA ASN A 428 -36.13 -33.44 17.55
C ASN A 428 -35.52 -32.15 18.14
N ASN A 429 -36.23 -31.02 18.14
CA ASN A 429 -35.84 -29.83 18.91
C ASN A 429 -36.64 -29.80 20.22
N PRO A 430 -36.05 -30.25 21.36
CA PRO A 430 -36.79 -30.54 22.59
C PRO A 430 -37.26 -29.30 23.35
N PHE A 431 -36.89 -28.11 22.90
CA PHE A 431 -37.30 -26.82 23.49
C PHE A 431 -38.35 -26.08 22.64
N VAL A 432 -38.81 -26.70 21.56
CA VAL A 432 -39.99 -26.25 20.80
C VAL A 432 -41.23 -26.79 21.51
N THR A 433 -42.02 -25.90 22.08
CA THR A 433 -43.21 -26.17 22.88
C THR A 433 -44.44 -25.52 22.27
N ASP A 434 -45.58 -25.61 22.95
CA ASP A 434 -46.83 -24.97 22.53
C ASP A 434 -46.70 -23.45 22.34
N ALA A 435 -45.70 -22.79 22.94
CA ALA A 435 -45.45 -21.37 22.74
C ALA A 435 -45.06 -21.02 21.29
N SER A 436 -44.46 -21.96 20.54
CA SER A 436 -44.15 -21.79 19.11
C SER A 436 -45.37 -21.86 18.18
N VAL A 437 -46.52 -22.36 18.65
CA VAL A 437 -47.70 -22.63 17.81
C VAL A 437 -48.24 -21.38 17.15
N GLN A 438 -48.37 -20.27 17.88
CA GLN A 438 -48.92 -19.04 17.31
C GLN A 438 -48.00 -18.43 16.23
N PRO A 439 -46.67 -18.30 16.45
CA PRO A 439 -45.73 -17.95 15.38
C PRO A 439 -45.79 -18.87 14.16
N LEU A 440 -45.88 -20.18 14.38
CA LEU A 440 -46.00 -21.17 13.30
C LEU A 440 -47.31 -20.97 12.50
N ILE A 441 -48.45 -20.82 13.18
CA ILE A 441 -49.75 -20.54 12.52
C ILE A 441 -49.69 -19.23 11.74
N HIS A 442 -49.06 -18.19 12.31
CA HIS A 442 -48.90 -16.91 11.64
C HIS A 442 -48.11 -17.05 10.33
N MET A 443 -46.97 -17.74 10.37
CA MET A 443 -46.19 -18.05 9.17
C MET A 443 -46.98 -18.91 8.19
N LEU A 444 -47.71 -19.91 8.68
CA LEU A 444 -48.52 -20.76 7.82
C LEU A 444 -49.60 -19.96 7.08
N LYS A 445 -50.21 -18.95 7.69
CA LYS A 445 -51.24 -18.14 7.00
C LYS A 445 -50.69 -17.20 5.93
N ARG A 446 -49.41 -16.82 6.02
CA ARG A 446 -48.81 -15.76 5.18
C ARG A 446 -47.84 -16.30 4.14
N ASN A 447 -47.03 -17.29 4.50
CA ASN A 447 -46.03 -17.84 3.61
C ASN A 447 -46.70 -18.76 2.57
N LEU A 448 -46.44 -18.47 1.28
CA LEU A 448 -47.01 -19.18 0.14
C LEU A 448 -46.04 -20.19 -0.49
N SER A 449 -44.76 -20.18 -0.09
CA SER A 449 -43.71 -21.01 -0.69
C SER A 449 -43.51 -22.34 0.02
N LEU A 450 -43.76 -22.38 1.33
CA LEU A 450 -43.52 -23.55 2.16
C LEU A 450 -44.51 -24.66 1.81
N GLN A 451 -43.96 -25.83 1.54
CA GLN A 451 -44.64 -27.06 1.15
C GLN A 451 -44.54 -28.14 2.22
N THR A 452 -43.44 -28.16 2.99
CA THR A 452 -43.23 -29.17 4.04
C THR A 452 -42.76 -28.49 5.32
N LEU A 453 -43.44 -28.79 6.43
CA LEU A 453 -43.02 -28.45 7.78
C LEU A 453 -43.01 -29.73 8.62
N ARG A 454 -41.86 -30.04 9.23
CA ARG A 454 -41.74 -31.16 10.18
C ARG A 454 -41.32 -30.68 11.57
N LEU A 455 -42.01 -31.18 12.59
CA LEU A 455 -41.90 -30.87 14.01
C LEU A 455 -41.99 -32.16 14.87
N TRP A 456 -41.68 -33.32 14.30
CA TRP A 456 -41.72 -34.60 15.02
C TRP A 456 -40.76 -34.58 16.20
N ASN A 457 -41.17 -35.20 17.31
CA ASN A 457 -40.38 -35.26 18.54
C ASN A 457 -40.00 -33.87 19.11
N CYS A 458 -40.81 -32.84 18.83
CA CYS A 458 -40.87 -31.59 19.61
C CYS A 458 -41.85 -31.75 20.78
N LYS A 459 -41.79 -30.86 21.78
CA LYS A 459 -42.65 -30.91 22.98
C LYS A 459 -43.99 -30.21 22.76
N LEU A 460 -44.68 -30.59 21.69
CA LEU A 460 -46.01 -30.10 21.36
C LEU A 460 -47.08 -31.00 21.97
N SER A 461 -48.07 -30.40 22.64
CA SER A 461 -49.27 -31.10 23.11
C SER A 461 -50.16 -31.54 21.94
N ASP A 462 -51.06 -32.50 22.18
CA ASP A 462 -52.04 -32.91 21.17
C ASP A 462 -52.88 -31.73 20.69
N LYS A 463 -53.22 -30.80 21.59
CA LYS A 463 -53.96 -29.58 21.24
C LYS A 463 -53.16 -28.67 20.31
N ALA A 464 -51.88 -28.47 20.59
CA ALA A 464 -51.00 -27.71 19.70
C ALA A 464 -50.91 -28.33 18.29
N LYS A 465 -50.84 -29.66 18.21
CA LYS A 465 -50.81 -30.39 16.92
C LYS A 465 -52.13 -30.27 16.16
N GLU A 466 -53.27 -30.33 16.84
CA GLU A 466 -54.59 -30.06 16.26
C GLU A 466 -54.67 -28.65 15.68
N ASP A 467 -54.26 -27.63 16.45
CA ASP A 467 -54.32 -26.23 16.02
C ASP A 467 -53.41 -25.96 14.79
N LEU A 468 -52.22 -26.57 14.77
CA LEU A 468 -51.33 -26.53 13.59
C LEU A 468 -51.93 -27.23 12.38
N SER A 469 -52.57 -28.38 12.59
CA SER A 469 -53.22 -29.15 11.52
C SER A 469 -54.41 -28.40 10.93
N GLU A 470 -55.21 -27.75 11.77
CA GLU A 470 -56.31 -26.88 11.34
C GLU A 470 -55.77 -25.71 10.49
N ALA A 471 -54.72 -25.02 10.96
CA ALA A 471 -54.10 -23.93 10.18
C ALA A 471 -53.52 -24.42 8.85
N ALA A 472 -52.89 -25.59 8.84
CA ALA A 472 -52.30 -26.21 7.66
C ALA A 472 -53.35 -26.66 6.62
N SER A 473 -54.58 -27.01 7.05
CA SER A 473 -55.67 -27.44 6.16
C SER A 473 -56.05 -26.41 5.10
N SER A 474 -55.77 -25.14 5.36
CA SER A 474 -56.00 -24.04 4.42
C SER A 474 -54.99 -23.99 3.25
N LYS A 475 -53.89 -24.76 3.32
CA LYS A 475 -52.88 -24.83 2.26
C LYS A 475 -53.09 -26.03 1.33
N THR A 476 -52.93 -25.78 0.04
CA THR A 476 -52.88 -26.81 -1.00
C THR A 476 -51.47 -27.36 -1.16
N ASN A 477 -51.33 -28.68 -1.35
CA ASN A 477 -50.03 -29.36 -1.55
C ASN A 477 -49.03 -29.11 -0.40
N PHE A 478 -49.53 -29.02 0.82
CA PHE A 478 -48.72 -28.82 2.03
C PHE A 478 -48.71 -30.09 2.89
N THR A 479 -47.53 -30.43 3.41
CA THR A 479 -47.29 -31.58 4.28
C THR A 479 -46.85 -31.08 5.65
N LEU A 480 -47.67 -31.35 6.68
CA LEU A 480 -47.33 -31.14 8.08
C LEU A 480 -47.09 -32.49 8.75
N LEU A 481 -45.96 -32.63 9.46
CA LEU A 481 -45.65 -33.78 10.29
C LEU A 481 -45.27 -33.28 11.69
N CYS A 482 -46.09 -33.51 12.71
CA CYS A 482 -45.87 -33.05 14.09
C CYS A 482 -46.36 -34.05 15.14
#